data_AF-A0A158JFR4-F1
#
_entry.id   AF-A0A158JFR4-F1
#
_cell.length_a   1.000
_cell.length_b   1.000
_cell.length_c   1.000
_cell.angle_alpha   90.00
_cell.angle_beta   90.00
_cell.angle_gamma   90.00
#
_symmetry.space_group_name_H-M   'P 1'
#
loop_
_entity.id
_entity.type
_entity.pdbx_description
1 polymer ?
#
loop_
_entity_poly.entity_id
_entity_poly.type
_entity_poly.pdbx_seq_one_letter_code
_entity_poly.pdbx_strand_id
1 'polypeptide(L)'
;MNMFGLALRKPTFWEITLTAAGCTLLLVVTLVVCLAFGYAPDTTTKVVFSVSLAWGSLCNVLGIRVLEGERHILLLVGGCAFLNLIALGLIDAMTT
;
A
#
# COMPACT_ATOMS: atom_id res chain seq x y z
N MET A 1 13.98 2.93 14.44
CA MET A 1 13.74 1.48 14.35
C MET A 1 14.61 0.96 13.22
N ASN A 2 15.27 -0.20 13.34
CA ASN A 2 16.10 -0.71 12.25
C ASN A 2 15.47 -1.94 11.62
N MET A 3 15.31 -1.92 10.29
CA MET A 3 14.79 -3.05 9.51
C MET A 3 15.70 -3.24 8.31
N PHE A 4 16.25 -4.45 8.11
CA PHE A 4 17.23 -4.76 7.05
C PHE A 4 18.42 -3.77 6.98
N GLY A 5 18.87 -3.27 8.13
CA GLY A 5 19.99 -2.32 8.22
C GLY A 5 19.64 -0.88 7.81
N LEU A 6 18.37 -0.56 7.59
CA LEU A 6 17.89 0.81 7.37
C LEU A 6 17.35 1.42 8.66
N ALA A 7 17.74 2.67 8.94
CA ALA A 7 17.20 3.45 10.03
C ALA A 7 15.83 4.02 9.63
N LEU A 8 14.77 3.35 10.05
CA LEU A 8 13.39 3.78 9.83
C LEU A 8 13.00 4.87 10.83
N ARG A 9 12.29 5.87 10.32
CA ARG A 9 11.68 6.94 11.11
C ARG A 9 10.46 6.40 11.83
N LYS A 10 10.28 6.78 13.10
CA LYS A 10 9.05 6.47 13.85
C LYS A 10 7.95 7.45 13.41
N PRO A 11 6.86 6.98 12.80
CA PRO A 11 5.74 7.85 12.43
C PRO A 11 5.11 8.50 13.65
N THR A 12 4.64 9.72 13.50
CA THR A 12 3.68 10.31 14.45
C THR A 12 2.26 9.87 14.10
N PHE A 13 1.36 9.87 15.08
CA PHE A 13 -0.05 9.52 14.86
C PHE A 13 -0.73 10.39 13.79
N TRP A 14 -0.36 11.67 13.75
CA TRP A 14 -0.88 12.63 12.77
C TRP A 14 -0.47 12.29 11.34
N GLU A 15 0.79 11.88 11.14
CA GLU A 15 1.28 11.47 9.81
C GLU A 15 0.59 10.20 9.32
N ILE A 16 0.34 9.23 10.21
CA ILE A 16 -0.43 8.02 9.88
C ILE A 16 -1.86 8.40 9.49
N THR A 17 -2.50 9.28 10.25
CA THR A 17 -3.88 9.72 9.98
C THR A 17 -4.01 10.44 8.64
N LEU A 18 -3.10 11.38 8.36
CA LEU A 18 -3.07 12.11 7.09
C LEU A 18 -2.79 11.19 5.89
N THR A 19 -1.88 10.23 6.06
CA THR A 19 -1.59 9.28 4.98
C THR A 19 -2.74 8.31 4.73
N ALA A 20 -3.42 7.85 5.77
CA ALA A 20 -4.65 7.07 5.64
C ALA A 20 -5.74 7.87 4.89
N ALA A 21 -5.96 9.14 5.27
CA ALA A 21 -6.91 10.02 4.59
C ALA A 21 -6.54 10.31 3.12
N GLY A 22 -5.25 10.48 2.83
CA GLY A 22 -4.76 10.63 1.46
C GLY A 22 -4.97 9.36 0.63
N CYS A 23 -4.74 8.19 1.21
CA CYS A 23 -4.95 6.91 0.54
C CYS A 23 -6.42 6.65 0.23
N THR A 24 -7.33 6.94 1.18
CA THR A 24 -8.77 6.77 0.95
C THR A 24 -9.24 7.70 -0.16
N LEU A 25 -8.78 8.96 -0.18
CA LEU A 25 -9.11 9.90 -1.24
C LEU A 25 -8.59 9.43 -2.60
N LEU A 26 -7.33 8.98 -2.68
CA LEU A 26 -6.76 8.42 -3.92
C LEU A 26 -7.53 7.19 -4.42
N LEU A 27 -7.93 6.31 -3.50
CA LEU A 27 -8.72 5.13 -3.84
C LEU A 27 -10.09 5.52 -4.40
N VAL A 28 -10.78 6.48 -3.77
CA VAL A 28 -12.06 7.01 -4.26
C VAL A 28 -11.89 7.62 -5.65
N VAL A 29 -10.89 8.48 -5.86
CA VAL A 29 -10.62 9.09 -7.17
C VAL A 29 -10.37 8.02 -8.22
N THR A 30 -9.55 7.01 -7.90
CA THR A 30 -9.25 5.92 -8.85
C THR A 30 -10.50 5.13 -9.22
N LEU A 31 -11.36 4.80 -8.26
CA LEU A 31 -12.62 4.10 -8.53
C LEU A 31 -13.59 4.92 -9.37
N VAL A 32 -13.69 6.23 -9.12
CA VAL A 32 -14.51 7.14 -9.92
C VAL A 32 -13.99 7.21 -11.36
N VAL A 33 -12.67 7.29 -11.54
CA VAL A 33 -12.05 7.27 -12.87
C VAL A 33 -12.33 5.95 -13.59
N CYS A 34 -12.17 4.81 -12.93
CA CYS A 34 -12.50 3.51 -13.51
C CYS A 34 -13.95 3.44 -14.01
N LEU A 35 -14.90 3.91 -13.18
CA LEU A 35 -16.32 3.98 -13.56
C LEU A 35 -16.56 4.92 -14.75
N ALA A 36 -15.86 6.06 -14.82
CA ALA A 36 -15.95 6.98 -15.95
C ALA A 36 -15.48 6.36 -17.28
N PHE A 37 -14.55 5.40 -17.23
CA PHE A 37 -14.11 4.60 -18.38
C PHE A 37 -14.94 3.32 -18.60
N GLY A 38 -16.04 3.13 -17.85
CA GLY A 38 -16.90 1.95 -17.98
C GLY A 38 -16.31 0.67 -17.36
N TYR A 39 -15.23 0.77 -16.59
CA TYR A 39 -14.62 -0.35 -15.90
C TYR A 39 -15.11 -0.43 -14.45
N ALA A 40 -15.78 -1.52 -14.09
CA ALA A 40 -16.16 -1.80 -12.72
C ALA A 40 -15.14 -2.79 -12.10
N PRO A 41 -14.16 -2.31 -11.30
CA PRO A 41 -13.16 -3.19 -10.71
C PRO A 41 -13.81 -4.19 -9.75
N ASP A 42 -13.44 -5.46 -9.89
CA ASP A 42 -13.87 -6.52 -8.99
C ASP A 42 -13.27 -6.36 -7.58
N THR A 43 -13.84 -7.06 -6.60
CA THR A 43 -13.47 -6.99 -5.18
C THR A 43 -11.98 -7.26 -4.96
N THR A 44 -11.43 -8.26 -5.66
CA THR A 44 -10.02 -8.63 -5.62
C THR A 44 -9.12 -7.46 -6.05
N THR A 45 -9.47 -6.78 -7.13
CA THR A 45 -8.73 -5.61 -7.63
C THR A 45 -8.77 -4.46 -6.62
N LYS A 46 -9.94 -4.21 -6.01
CA LYS A 46 -10.09 -3.16 -4.99
C LYS A 46 -9.20 -3.41 -3.76
N VAL A 47 -9.11 -4.68 -3.32
CA VAL A 47 -8.28 -5.06 -2.17
C VAL A 47 -6.79 -4.97 -2.49
N VAL A 48 -6.35 -5.48 -3.64
CA VAL A 48 -4.94 -5.36 -4.06
C VAL A 48 -4.53 -3.89 -4.16
N PHE A 49 -5.42 -3.05 -4.69
CA PHE A 49 -5.15 -1.62 -4.82
C PHE A 49 -5.07 -0.91 -3.46
N SER A 50 -5.97 -1.24 -2.53
CA SER A 50 -5.96 -0.65 -1.19
C SER A 50 -4.74 -1.06 -0.38
N VAL A 51 -4.34 -2.33 -0.44
CA VAL A 51 -3.14 -2.85 0.23
C VAL A 51 -1.87 -2.19 -0.33
N SER A 52 -1.79 -2.06 -1.65
CA SER A 52 -0.66 -1.42 -2.32
C SER A 52 -0.54 0.07 -1.95
N LEU A 53 -1.66 0.80 -1.89
CA LEU A 53 -1.70 2.20 -1.44
C LEU A 53 -1.32 2.35 0.03
N ALA A 54 -1.86 1.49 0.89
CA ALA A 54 -1.54 1.48 2.32
C ALA A 54 -0.04 1.21 2.55
N TRP A 55 0.53 0.23 1.86
CA TRP A 55 1.96 -0.07 1.99
C TRP A 55 2.85 1.04 1.43
N GLY A 56 2.52 1.58 0.25
CA GLY A 56 3.27 2.69 -0.35
C GLY A 56 3.28 3.94 0.53
N SER A 57 2.14 4.26 1.15
CA SER A 57 2.06 5.40 2.08
C SER A 57 2.82 5.15 3.38
N LEU A 58 2.73 3.95 3.95
CA LEU A 58 3.54 3.56 5.12
C LEU A 58 5.04 3.65 4.82
N CYS A 59 5.47 3.17 3.64
CA CYS A 59 6.85 3.29 3.19
C CYS A 59 7.31 4.75 3.16
N ASN A 60 6.47 5.65 2.64
CA ASN A 60 6.77 7.08 2.61
C ASN A 60 6.94 7.67 4.03
N VAL A 61 6.05 7.33 4.97
CA VAL A 61 6.11 7.84 6.36
C VAL A 61 7.30 7.26 7.14
N LEU A 62 7.62 5.99 6.91
CA LEU A 62 8.76 5.31 7.52
C LEU A 62 10.11 5.80 6.96
N GLY A 63 10.09 6.58 5.88
CA GLY A 63 11.30 7.12 5.24
C GLY A 63 11.95 6.15 4.26
N ILE A 64 11.20 5.21 3.70
CA ILE A 64 11.71 4.28 2.68
C ILE A 64 11.73 5.02 1.33
N ARG A 65 12.92 5.40 0.84
CA ARG A 65 13.08 6.09 -0.43
C ARG A 65 13.72 5.22 -1.48
N VAL A 66 13.04 5.06 -2.62
CA VAL A 66 13.49 4.28 -3.79
C VAL A 66 14.85 4.77 -4.31
N LEU A 67 15.13 6.07 -4.18
CA LEU A 67 16.37 6.70 -4.63
C LEU A 67 17.57 6.48 -3.70
N GLU A 68 17.36 6.04 -2.47
CA GLU A 68 18.43 5.91 -1.45
C GLU A 68 19.15 4.55 -1.51
N GLY A 69 18.68 3.60 -2.33
CA GLY A 69 19.41 2.37 -2.66
C GLY A 69 18.53 1.14 -2.81
N GLU A 70 19.12 0.05 -3.32
CA GLU A 70 18.42 -1.20 -3.66
C GLU A 70 17.66 -1.83 -2.49
N ARG A 71 18.16 -1.66 -1.24
CA ARG A 71 17.49 -2.17 -0.04
C ARG A 71 16.12 -1.53 0.19
N HIS A 72 15.97 -0.25 -0.13
CA HIS A 72 14.68 0.44 -0.04
C HIS A 72 13.71 -0.05 -1.11
N ILE A 73 14.21 -0.36 -2.31
CA ILE A 73 13.42 -0.93 -3.40
C ILE A 73 12.93 -2.33 -3.01
N LEU A 74 13.81 -3.17 -2.49
CA LEU A 74 13.46 -4.52 -2.02
C LEU A 74 12.41 -4.48 -0.90
N LEU A 75 12.53 -3.55 0.04
CA LEU A 75 11.52 -3.36 1.09
C LEU A 75 10.18 -2.87 0.54
N LEU A 76 10.21 -1.91 -0.38
CA LEU A 76 9.00 -1.38 -1.00
C LEU A 76 8.29 -2.47 -1.82
N VAL A 77 8.98 -3.04 -2.81
CA VAL A 77 8.41 -3.99 -3.76
C VAL A 77 8.15 -5.34 -3.10
N GLY A 78 9.11 -5.85 -2.33
CA GLY A 78 8.98 -7.13 -1.63
C GLY A 78 7.89 -7.09 -0.56
N GLY A 79 7.82 -6.01 0.23
CA GLY A 79 6.74 -5.81 1.20
C GLY A 79 5.37 -5.70 0.53
N CYS A 80 5.28 -4.99 -0.60
CA CYS A 80 4.05 -4.86 -1.36
C CYS A 80 3.58 -6.20 -1.92
N ALA A 81 4.49 -6.96 -2.54
CA ALA A 81 4.19 -8.29 -3.09
C ALA A 81 3.73 -9.26 -2.00
N PHE A 82 4.44 -9.28 -0.86
CA PHE A 82 4.11 -10.13 0.28
C PHE A 82 2.72 -9.81 0.87
N LEU A 83 2.42 -8.54 1.09
CA LEU A 83 1.12 -8.13 1.62
C LEU A 83 -0.03 -8.43 0.65
N ASN A 84 0.20 -8.24 -0.66
CA ASN A 84 -0.80 -8.59 -1.67
C ASN A 84 -1.04 -10.11 -1.74
N LEU A 85 -0.01 -10.94 -1.63
CA LEU A 85 -0.17 -12.40 -1.55
C LEU A 85 -1.00 -12.82 -0.33
N ILE A 86 -0.75 -12.22 0.84
CA ILE A 86 -1.57 -12.47 2.04
C ILE A 86 -3.01 -12.03 1.81
N ALA A 87 -3.22 -10.84 1.25
CA ALA A 87 -4.56 -10.31 1.00
C ALA A 87 -5.35 -11.20 0.04
N LEU A 88 -4.71 -11.70 -1.01
CA LEU A 88 -5.32 -12.64 -1.95
C LEU A 88 -5.65 -13.98 -1.29
N GLY A 89 -4.75 -14.54 -0.48
CA GLY A 89 -5.02 -15.78 0.26
C GLY A 89 -6.15 -15.64 1.27
N LEU A 90 -6.30 -14.46 1.90
CA LEU A 90 -7.43 -14.18 2.80
C LEU A 90 -8.75 -14.08 2.03
N ILE A 91 -8.76 -13.46 0.85
CA ILE A 91 -9.97 -13.40 0.01
C ILE A 91 -10.40 -14.82 -0.37
N ASP A 92 -9.46 -15.64 -0.84
CA ASP A 92 -9.71 -17.02 -1.25
C ASP A 92 -10.32 -17.83 -0.09
N ALA A 93 -9.73 -17.74 1.10
CA ALA A 93 -10.22 -18.41 2.32
C ALA A 93 -11.60 -17.93 2.80
N MET A 94 -12.03 -16.72 2.43
CA MET A 94 -13.38 -16.23 2.76
C MET A 94 -14.44 -16.64 1.74
N THR A 95 -14.01 -17.12 0.56
CA THR A 95 -14.91 -17.53 -0.53
C THR A 95 -15.12 -19.05 -0.62
N THR A 96 -14.34 -19.85 0.12
CA THR A 96 -14.49 -21.31 0.29
C THR A 96 -15.30 -21.66 1.53
#